data_AF-A0A9P5KZS0-F1
#
_entry.id   AF-A0A9P5KZS0-F1
#
_cell.length_a   1.000
_cell.length_b   1.000
_cell.length_c   1.000
_cell.angle_alpha   90.00
_cell.angle_beta   90.00
_cell.angle_gamma   90.00
#
_symmetry.space_group_name_H-M   'P 1'
#
loop_
_entity.id
_entity.type
_entity.pdbx_description
1 polymer ?
#
loop_
_entity_poly.entity_id
_entity_poly.type
_entity_poly.pdbx_seq_one_letter_code
_entity_poly.pdbx_strand_id
1 'polypeptide(L)'
;MAADIFPSHDLGRFTTTKFDETAINIMVAGSLRNQPCIEEYPSLADFREKCVSMLANLWNAPSGFFGAATTGSSEAVLLGGLTMKRQWQLRHPCHLNSRPNVIIGANAHICVNKVANYFDVEARIVPVNEKSGYSFDLEGLEDRLDENTSMNPHLKVSFSLFMLTS
;
A
#
# COMPACT_ATOMS: atom_id res chain seq x y z
N MET A 1 -19.93 -27.66 -13.54
CA MET A 1 -19.07 -26.70 -12.84
C MET A 1 -19.20 -26.97 -11.35
N ALA A 2 -18.11 -26.91 -10.59
CA ALA A 2 -18.19 -26.99 -9.13
C ALA A 2 -18.93 -25.76 -8.58
N ALA A 3 -19.69 -25.94 -7.49
CA ALA A 3 -20.34 -24.82 -6.81
C ALA A 3 -19.30 -24.02 -6.02
N ASP A 4 -19.49 -22.70 -5.94
CA ASP A 4 -18.66 -21.82 -5.14
C ASP A 4 -18.84 -22.10 -3.64
N ILE A 5 -17.76 -21.94 -2.87
CA ILE A 5 -17.77 -22.08 -1.42
C ILE A 5 -18.38 -20.81 -0.81
N PHE A 6 -19.19 -20.97 0.23
CA PHE A 6 -19.70 -19.83 1.00
C PHE A 6 -18.54 -19.00 1.59
N PRO A 7 -18.54 -17.67 1.45
CA PRO A 7 -17.46 -16.82 1.97
C PRO A 7 -17.15 -17.01 3.46
N SER A 8 -18.15 -17.39 4.27
CA SER A 8 -17.97 -17.67 5.70
C SER A 8 -17.11 -18.91 6.00
N HIS A 9 -16.86 -19.77 5.03
CA HIS A 9 -16.07 -21.00 5.17
C HIS A 9 -14.68 -20.88 4.53
N ASP A 10 -14.35 -19.73 3.93
CA ASP A 10 -13.01 -19.45 3.41
C ASP A 10 -12.13 -18.86 4.51
N LEU A 11 -11.24 -19.68 5.07
CA LEU A 11 -10.32 -19.30 6.14
C LEU A 11 -8.95 -18.83 5.61
N GLY A 12 -8.73 -18.83 4.28
CA GLY A 12 -7.46 -18.45 3.66
C GLY A 12 -7.36 -16.97 3.27
N ARG A 13 -8.41 -16.19 3.53
CA ARG A 13 -8.53 -14.79 3.10
C ARG A 13 -8.41 -13.82 4.27
N PHE A 14 -7.98 -12.61 3.94
CA PHE A 14 -7.95 -11.46 4.87
C PHE A 14 -9.12 -10.49 4.65
N THR A 15 -9.97 -10.72 3.65
CA THR A 15 -11.06 -9.81 3.29
C THR A 15 -12.30 -10.06 4.14
N THR A 16 -12.94 -9.00 4.63
CA THR A 16 -14.17 -9.07 5.46
C THR A 16 -15.31 -9.79 4.73
N THR A 17 -15.99 -10.72 5.42
CA THR A 17 -17.09 -11.55 4.86
C THR A 17 -18.46 -11.25 5.48
N LYS A 18 -18.51 -10.47 6.56
CA LYS A 18 -19.73 -10.18 7.30
C LYS A 18 -19.82 -8.70 7.62
N PHE A 19 -20.99 -8.14 7.36
CA PHE A 19 -21.35 -6.76 7.69
C PHE A 19 -22.65 -6.76 8.50
N ASP A 20 -22.87 -5.72 9.29
CA ASP A 20 -24.17 -5.50 9.93
C ASP A 20 -25.19 -4.96 8.91
N GLU A 21 -26.46 -4.99 9.27
CA GLU A 21 -27.55 -4.55 8.39
C GLU A 21 -27.40 -3.08 7.99
N THR A 22 -26.96 -2.23 8.92
CA THR A 22 -26.73 -0.80 8.68
C THR A 22 -25.68 -0.59 7.58
N ALA A 23 -24.53 -1.26 7.66
CA ALA A 23 -23.49 -1.14 6.63
C ALA A 23 -23.98 -1.64 5.27
N ILE A 24 -24.71 -2.76 5.23
CA ILE A 24 -25.28 -3.28 3.99
C ILE A 24 -26.24 -2.26 3.36
N ASN A 25 -27.14 -1.67 4.15
CA ASN A 25 -28.09 -0.67 3.66
C ASN A 25 -27.38 0.57 3.08
N ILE A 26 -26.30 1.03 3.73
CA ILE A 26 -25.49 2.15 3.23
C ILE A 26 -24.78 1.78 1.93
N MET A 27 -24.19 0.58 1.83
CA MET A 27 -23.53 0.10 0.61
C MET A 27 -24.50 0.05 -0.57
N VAL A 28 -25.70 -0.52 -0.36
CA VAL A 28 -26.74 -0.61 -1.39
C VAL A 28 -27.19 0.80 -1.82
N ALA A 29 -27.46 1.70 -0.87
CA ALA A 29 -27.85 3.08 -1.16
C ALA A 29 -26.77 3.89 -1.90
N GLY A 30 -25.49 3.54 -1.70
CA GLY A 30 -24.34 4.18 -2.35
C GLY A 30 -23.95 3.58 -3.71
N SER A 31 -24.51 2.43 -4.09
CA SER A 31 -24.04 1.63 -5.25
C SER A 31 -24.06 2.36 -6.60
N LEU A 32 -24.95 3.33 -6.79
CA LEU A 32 -25.09 4.10 -8.03
C LEU A 32 -24.31 5.43 -8.01
N ARG A 33 -23.59 5.73 -6.92
CA ARG A 33 -22.81 6.97 -6.80
C ARG A 33 -21.40 6.76 -7.30
N ASN A 34 -20.96 7.62 -8.21
CA ASN A 34 -19.61 7.55 -8.77
C ASN A 34 -18.64 8.39 -7.93
N GLN A 35 -17.62 7.77 -7.33
CA GLN A 35 -16.72 8.41 -6.37
C GLN A 35 -15.88 9.58 -6.92
N PRO A 36 -15.43 9.59 -8.19
CA PRO A 36 -14.72 10.72 -8.79
C PRO A 36 -15.61 11.93 -9.13
N CYS A 37 -16.94 11.77 -9.19
CA CYS A 37 -17.92 12.82 -9.53
C CYS A 37 -18.19 13.72 -8.30
N ILE A 38 -17.21 14.57 -7.96
CA ILE A 38 -17.25 15.40 -6.74
C ILE A 38 -18.33 16.49 -6.82
N GLU A 39 -18.61 17.01 -8.02
CA GLU A 39 -19.62 18.05 -8.22
C GLU A 39 -21.03 17.52 -7.99
N GLU A 40 -21.29 16.29 -8.42
CA GLU A 40 -22.58 15.61 -8.28
C GLU A 40 -22.76 15.02 -6.88
N TYR A 41 -21.67 14.60 -6.22
CA TYR A 41 -21.69 13.92 -4.92
C TYR A 41 -20.73 14.55 -3.90
N PRO A 42 -20.91 15.82 -3.51
CA PRO A 42 -20.00 16.51 -2.59
C PRO A 42 -19.95 15.85 -1.20
N SER A 43 -21.06 15.29 -0.72
CA SER A 43 -21.12 14.56 0.55
C SER A 43 -20.21 13.31 0.58
N LEU A 44 -19.96 12.70 -0.58
CA LEU A 44 -19.06 11.55 -0.70
C LEU A 44 -17.58 12.00 -0.62
N ALA A 45 -17.26 13.15 -1.20
CA ALA A 45 -15.93 13.76 -1.06
C ALA A 45 -15.63 14.16 0.39
N ASP A 46 -16.59 14.78 1.08
CA ASP A 46 -16.48 15.11 2.50
C ASP A 46 -16.28 13.87 3.37
N PHE A 47 -17.03 12.80 3.08
CA PHE A 47 -16.89 11.52 3.78
C PHE A 47 -15.48 10.93 3.58
N ARG A 48 -14.98 10.92 2.34
CA ARG A 48 -13.62 10.48 2.04
C ARG A 48 -12.57 11.28 2.82
N GLU A 49 -12.71 12.60 2.88
CA GLU A 49 -11.75 13.46 3.58
C GLU A 49 -11.73 13.19 5.09
N LYS A 50 -12.90 12.94 5.67
CA LYS A 50 -13.01 12.50 7.07
C LYS A 50 -12.32 11.16 7.30
N CYS A 51 -12.51 10.18 6.42
CA CYS A 51 -11.81 8.89 6.50
C CYS A 51 -10.29 9.05 6.43
N VAL A 52 -9.79 9.87 5.49
CA VAL A 52 -8.35 10.17 5.37
C VAL A 52 -7.83 10.83 6.64
N SER A 53 -8.55 11.83 7.18
CA SER A 53 -8.17 12.50 8.42
C SER A 53 -8.14 11.57 9.62
N MET A 54 -9.12 10.66 9.75
CA MET A 54 -9.16 9.66 10.81
C MET A 54 -7.96 8.70 10.72
N LEU A 55 -7.61 8.23 9.52
CA LEU A 55 -6.46 7.36 9.31
C LEU A 55 -5.13 8.09 9.55
N ALA A 56 -5.03 9.35 9.12
CA ALA A 56 -3.86 10.20 9.38
C ALA A 56 -3.63 10.39 10.88
N ASN A 57 -4.70 10.67 11.64
CA ASN A 57 -4.64 10.77 13.10
C ASN A 57 -4.25 9.43 13.74
N LEU A 58 -4.82 8.31 13.27
CA LEU A 58 -4.50 6.97 13.77
C LEU A 58 -3.01 6.63 13.60
N TRP A 59 -2.39 7.12 12.52
CA TRP A 59 -0.97 6.90 12.24
C TRP A 59 -0.03 8.01 12.70
N ASN A 60 -0.53 9.00 13.47
CA ASN A 60 0.24 10.16 13.93
C ASN A 60 0.96 10.89 12.76
N ALA A 61 0.25 11.07 11.64
CA ALA A 61 0.80 11.75 10.49
C ALA A 61 1.15 13.23 10.81
N PRO A 62 2.24 13.77 10.25
CA PRO A 62 2.59 15.18 10.41
C PRO A 62 1.55 16.09 9.72
N SER A 63 1.56 17.38 10.07
CA SER A 63 0.71 18.36 9.41
C SER A 63 0.99 18.46 7.91
N GLY A 64 -0.04 18.79 7.11
CA GLY A 64 0.07 18.80 5.66
C GLY A 64 0.08 17.42 5.02
N PHE A 65 -0.48 16.40 5.69
CA PHE A 65 -0.68 15.08 5.10
C PHE A 65 -1.64 15.14 3.90
N PHE A 66 -1.44 14.23 2.96
CA PHE A 66 -2.34 14.01 1.83
C PHE A 66 -2.65 12.52 1.73
N GLY A 67 -3.87 12.18 1.34
CA GLY A 67 -4.31 10.81 1.17
C GLY A 67 -5.42 10.69 0.14
N ALA A 68 -5.61 9.48 -0.37
CA ALA A 68 -6.66 9.15 -1.33
C ALA A 68 -7.28 7.80 -0.99
N ALA A 69 -8.57 7.67 -1.26
CA ALA A 69 -9.21 6.35 -1.25
C ALA A 69 -8.74 5.56 -2.48
N THR A 70 -8.40 4.29 -2.25
CA THR A 70 -7.98 3.36 -3.30
C THR A 70 -8.90 2.14 -3.26
N THR A 71 -8.95 1.41 -4.37
CA THR A 71 -9.74 0.17 -4.47
C THR A 71 -9.20 -0.92 -3.53
N GLY A 72 -7.90 -0.87 -3.24
CA GLY A 72 -7.26 -1.74 -2.29
C GLY A 72 -5.77 -1.45 -2.17
N SER A 73 -5.10 -2.19 -1.30
CA SER A 73 -3.69 -1.98 -0.97
C SER A 73 -2.73 -2.07 -2.17
N SER A 74 -3.07 -2.84 -3.21
CA SER A 74 -2.25 -2.92 -4.42
C SER A 74 -2.14 -1.57 -5.14
N GLU A 75 -3.25 -0.83 -5.26
CA GLU A 75 -3.26 0.50 -5.86
C GLU A 75 -2.51 1.50 -4.96
N ALA A 76 -2.75 1.45 -3.64
CA ALA A 76 -2.02 2.29 -2.68
C ALA A 76 -0.49 2.07 -2.75
N VAL A 77 -0.05 0.82 -2.84
CA VAL A 77 1.37 0.45 -2.96
C VAL A 77 1.96 0.95 -4.27
N LEU A 78 1.22 0.88 -5.38
CA LEU A 78 1.67 1.43 -6.67
C LEU A 78 1.80 2.96 -6.63
N LEU A 79 0.81 3.67 -6.08
CA LEU A 79 0.86 5.13 -5.93
C LEU A 79 2.00 5.57 -4.99
N GLY A 80 2.19 4.85 -3.88
CA GLY A 80 3.31 5.07 -2.96
C GLY A 80 4.67 4.85 -3.63
N GLY A 81 4.84 3.73 -4.33
CA GLY A 81 6.06 3.42 -5.06
C GLY A 81 6.38 4.43 -6.18
N LEU A 82 5.36 4.88 -6.92
CA LEU A 82 5.52 5.93 -7.94
C LEU A 82 5.96 7.26 -7.31
N THR A 83 5.39 7.61 -6.16
CA THR A 83 5.76 8.82 -5.41
C THR A 83 7.20 8.75 -4.94
N MET A 84 7.63 7.61 -4.39
CA MET A 84 9.02 7.37 -3.97
C MET A 84 10.00 7.47 -5.15
N LYS A 85 9.67 6.84 -6.29
CA LYS A 85 10.49 6.94 -7.51
C LYS A 85 10.66 8.39 -7.95
N ARG A 86 9.55 9.15 -8.03
CA ARG A 86 9.59 10.57 -8.44
C ARG A 86 10.42 11.42 -7.47
N GLN A 87 10.26 11.21 -6.17
CA GLN A 87 11.03 11.92 -5.14
C GLN A 87 12.53 11.60 -5.26
N TRP A 88 12.89 10.35 -5.54
CA TRP A 88 14.29 9.98 -5.78
C TRP A 88 14.84 10.66 -7.04
N GLN A 89 14.09 10.69 -8.16
CA GLN A 89 14.51 11.36 -9.40
C GLN A 89 14.74 12.86 -9.22
N LEU A 90 13.85 13.53 -8.46
CA LEU A 90 14.00 14.97 -8.15
C LEU A 90 15.24 15.27 -7.31
N ARG A 91 15.65 14.35 -6.43
CA ARG A 91 16.88 14.49 -5.63
C ARG A 91 18.16 14.17 -6.43
N HIS A 92 18.05 13.42 -7.52
CA HIS A 92 19.19 12.99 -8.34
C HIS A 92 19.00 13.41 -9.80
N PRO A 93 18.95 14.71 -10.12
CA PRO A 93 18.73 15.20 -11.48
C PRO A 93 19.82 14.77 -12.46
N CYS A 94 21.04 14.49 -11.98
CA CYS A 94 22.13 13.98 -12.81
C CYS A 94 21.98 12.48 -13.18
N HIS A 95 21.07 11.76 -12.52
CA HIS A 95 20.85 10.32 -12.66
C HIS A 95 19.50 9.99 -13.31
N LEU A 96 18.99 10.88 -14.16
CA LEU A 96 17.69 10.74 -14.83
C LEU A 96 17.52 9.43 -15.63
N ASN A 97 18.62 8.87 -16.12
CA ASN A 97 18.68 7.59 -16.85
C ASN A 97 19.04 6.37 -15.96
N SER A 98 19.26 6.58 -14.66
CA SER A 98 19.60 5.49 -13.74
C SER A 98 18.33 4.79 -13.24
N ARG A 99 18.47 3.48 -13.00
CA ARG A 99 17.38 2.64 -12.50
C ARG A 99 17.41 2.65 -10.97
N PRO A 100 16.43 3.27 -10.28
CA PRO A 100 16.38 3.20 -8.83
C PRO A 100 16.10 1.77 -8.38
N ASN A 101 16.47 1.44 -7.14
CA ASN A 101 16.15 0.17 -6.52
C ASN A 101 15.25 0.32 -5.29
N VAL A 102 14.56 -0.76 -4.96
CA VAL A 102 13.75 -0.94 -3.75
C VAL A 102 14.15 -2.26 -3.08
N ILE A 103 14.34 -2.22 -1.76
CA ILE A 103 14.68 -3.40 -0.98
C ILE A 103 13.40 -3.98 -0.38
N ILE A 104 13.17 -5.27 -0.60
CA ILE A 104 11.93 -5.96 -0.24
C ILE A 104 12.23 -7.27 0.45
N GLY A 105 11.44 -7.65 1.45
CA GLY A 105 11.54 -8.98 2.07
C GLY A 105 11.00 -10.05 1.13
N ALA A 106 11.56 -11.26 1.19
CA ALA A 106 11.04 -12.41 0.44
C ALA A 106 9.58 -12.76 0.78
N ASN A 107 9.10 -12.36 1.95
CA ASN A 107 7.72 -12.51 2.43
C ASN A 107 6.78 -11.37 2.00
N ALA A 108 7.26 -10.37 1.24
CA ALA A 108 6.45 -9.24 0.82
C ALA A 108 5.29 -9.69 -0.08
N HIS A 109 4.14 -9.03 0.06
CA HIS A 109 2.99 -9.30 -0.80
C HIS A 109 3.32 -8.99 -2.27
N ILE A 110 2.75 -9.76 -3.20
CA ILE A 110 3.08 -9.70 -4.63
C ILE A 110 2.90 -8.30 -5.26
N CYS A 111 2.06 -7.44 -4.67
CA CYS A 111 1.88 -6.07 -5.14
C CYS A 111 3.18 -5.25 -5.12
N VAL A 112 4.12 -5.53 -4.21
CA VAL A 112 5.40 -4.81 -4.15
C VAL A 112 6.28 -5.18 -5.36
N ASN A 113 6.28 -6.45 -5.77
CA ASN A 113 6.96 -6.87 -7.00
C ASN A 113 6.35 -6.23 -8.26
N LYS A 114 5.04 -5.95 -8.26
CA LYS A 114 4.40 -5.21 -9.36
C LYS A 114 4.92 -3.79 -9.48
N VAL A 115 5.21 -3.11 -8.37
CA VAL A 115 5.85 -1.77 -8.38
C VAL A 115 7.17 -1.83 -9.13
N ALA A 116 8.03 -2.79 -8.76
CA ALA A 116 9.34 -2.97 -9.37
C ALA A 116 9.26 -3.22 -10.88
N ASN A 117 8.38 -4.13 -11.29
CA ASN A 117 8.21 -4.47 -12.69
C ASN A 117 7.57 -3.34 -13.51
N TYR A 118 6.50 -2.72 -13.02
CA TYR A 118 5.73 -1.73 -13.78
C TYR A 118 6.39 -0.36 -13.86
N PHE A 119 7.14 0.03 -12.83
CA PHE A 119 7.81 1.32 -12.78
C PHE A 119 9.31 1.23 -13.04
N ASP A 120 9.79 0.12 -13.58
CA ASP A 120 11.19 -0.10 -13.89
C ASP A 120 12.13 0.27 -12.73
N VAL A 121 11.87 -0.36 -11.58
CA VAL A 121 12.66 -0.24 -10.34
C VAL A 121 13.27 -1.61 -10.08
N GLU A 122 14.55 -1.66 -9.74
CA GLU A 122 15.21 -2.92 -9.38
C GLU A 122 14.71 -3.40 -8.01
N ALA A 123 14.18 -4.62 -7.93
CA ALA A 123 13.79 -5.24 -6.67
C ALA A 123 14.96 -6.03 -6.08
N ARG A 124 15.45 -5.61 -4.91
CA ARG A 124 16.47 -6.33 -4.14
C ARG A 124 15.82 -7.11 -3.01
N ILE A 125 15.84 -8.43 -3.13
CA ILE A 125 15.16 -9.32 -2.19
C ILE A 125 16.08 -9.66 -1.02
N VAL A 126 15.58 -9.44 0.19
CA VAL A 126 16.18 -9.91 1.44
C VAL A 126 15.55 -11.27 1.78
N PRO A 127 16.35 -12.36 1.84
CA PRO A 127 15.83 -13.66 2.19
C PRO A 127 15.32 -13.65 3.64
N VAL A 128 14.21 -14.33 3.86
CA VAL A 128 13.62 -14.51 5.18
C VAL A 128 13.96 -15.92 5.65
N ASN A 129 14.48 -16.05 6.86
CA ASN A 129 14.96 -17.31 7.40
C ASN A 129 14.56 -17.48 8.88
N GLU A 130 14.87 -18.65 9.45
CA GLU A 130 14.58 -18.95 10.85
C GLU A 130 15.34 -18.02 11.82
N LYS A 131 16.57 -17.61 11.47
CA LYS A 131 17.37 -16.67 12.28
C LYS A 131 16.74 -15.28 12.33
N SER A 132 16.10 -14.84 11.25
CA SER A 132 15.36 -13.57 11.19
C SER A 132 13.95 -13.66 11.77
N GLY A 133 13.56 -14.80 12.37
CA GLY A 133 12.23 -15.00 12.96
C GLY A 133 11.10 -14.92 11.94
N TYR A 134 11.35 -15.37 10.71
CA TYR A 134 10.42 -15.22 9.57
C TYR A 134 10.03 -13.77 9.26
N SER A 135 10.82 -12.82 9.75
CA SER A 135 10.63 -11.39 9.57
C SER A 135 11.74 -10.79 8.69
N PHE A 136 11.58 -9.52 8.34
CA PHE A 136 12.56 -8.79 7.54
C PHE A 136 13.89 -8.69 8.28
N ASP A 137 14.95 -9.22 7.67
CA ASP A 137 16.29 -9.22 8.24
C ASP A 137 16.96 -7.85 8.06
N LEU A 138 17.30 -7.20 9.18
CA LEU A 138 17.97 -5.90 9.19
C LEU A 138 19.47 -6.02 8.88
N GLU A 139 20.11 -7.15 9.17
CA GLU A 139 21.54 -7.33 8.85
C GLU A 139 21.72 -7.43 7.33
N GLY A 140 20.83 -8.17 6.66
CA GLY A 140 20.82 -8.26 5.19
C GLY A 140 20.45 -6.98 4.46
N LEU A 141 19.98 -5.93 5.16
CA LEU A 141 19.65 -4.64 4.60
C LEU A 141 20.91 -3.84 4.23
N GLU A 142 21.90 -3.79 5.13
CA GLU A 142 23.09 -2.94 4.97
C GLU A 142 23.87 -3.29 3.70
N ASP A 143 24.02 -4.58 3.40
CA ASP A 143 24.70 -5.08 2.20
C ASP A 143 24.02 -4.69 0.88
N ARG A 144 22.75 -4.28 0.93
CA ARG A 144 21.91 -4.02 -0.27
C ARG A 144 21.58 -2.55 -0.46
N LEU A 145 21.97 -1.69 0.48
CA LEU A 145 21.81 -0.24 0.39
C LEU A 145 22.87 0.34 -0.57
N ASP A 146 22.43 1.20 -1.48
CA ASP A 146 23.32 2.01 -2.31
C ASP A 146 22.75 3.41 -2.58
N GLU A 147 23.48 4.21 -3.36
CA GLU A 147 23.10 5.57 -3.75
C GLU A 147 21.82 5.61 -4.63
N ASN A 148 21.50 4.50 -5.30
CA ASN A 148 20.31 4.35 -6.14
C ASN A 148 19.09 3.81 -5.36
N THR A 149 19.24 3.53 -4.06
CA THR A 149 18.14 3.08 -3.22
C THR A 149 17.15 4.23 -3.03
N SER A 150 15.98 4.09 -3.65
CA SER A 150 14.89 5.06 -3.58
C SER A 150 14.27 5.18 -2.18
N MET A 151 14.51 4.18 -1.34
CA MET A 151 14.14 4.13 0.06
C MET A 151 15.20 4.84 0.91
N ASN A 152 14.90 6.05 1.39
CA ASN A 152 15.66 6.59 2.51
C ASN A 152 15.34 5.72 3.75
N PRO A 153 16.33 5.13 4.45
CA PRO A 153 16.08 4.28 5.62
C PRO A 153 15.38 5.01 6.78
N HIS A 154 15.40 6.35 6.80
CA HIS A 154 14.65 7.18 7.75
C HIS A 154 13.22 7.49 7.29
N LEU A 155 12.89 7.27 6.01
CA LEU A 155 11.53 7.35 5.53
C LEU A 155 10.83 6.08 6.01
N LYS A 156 10.22 6.17 7.19
CA LYS A 156 9.18 5.25 7.65
C LYS A 156 7.96 5.38 6.72
N VAL A 157 8.12 5.05 5.43
CA VAL A 157 6.99 4.46 4.72
C VAL A 157 6.90 3.09 5.35
N SER A 158 6.14 3.01 6.44
CA SER A 158 5.63 1.73 6.93
C SER A 158 4.79 1.14 5.81
N PHE A 159 5.47 0.50 4.85
CA PHE A 159 4.94 -0.64 4.13
C PHE A 159 4.84 -1.87 5.06
N SER A 160 4.81 -1.65 6.37
CA SER A 160 3.78 -2.24 7.22
C SER A 160 2.39 -1.81 6.72
N LEU A 161 2.08 -2.19 5.48
CA LEU A 161 0.76 -2.61 5.10
C LEU A 161 0.49 -3.84 5.99
N PHE A 162 0.19 -3.57 7.25
CA PHE A 162 -0.55 -4.49 8.08
C PHE A 162 -1.80 -4.78 7.25
N MET A 163 -1.81 -5.95 6.62
CA MET A 163 -3.05 -6.68 6.52
C MET A 163 -3.64 -6.58 7.93
N LEU A 164 -4.75 -5.84 8.03
CA LEU A 164 -5.55 -5.83 9.24
C LEU A 164 -5.65 -7.29 9.71
N THR A 165 -5.36 -7.48 11.00
CA THR A 165 -5.26 -8.73 11.76
C THR A 165 -3.90 -9.43 11.77
N SER A 166 -3.08 -9.05 12.75
CA SER A 166 -2.59 -9.98 13.76
C SER A 166 -2.87 -9.40 15.13
#